data_AF-A0A7L2ATX3-F1
#
_entry.id   AF-A0A7L2ATX3-F1
#
_cell.length_a   1.000
_cell.length_b   1.000
_cell.length_c   1.000
_cell.angle_alpha   90.00
_cell.angle_beta   90.00
_cell.angle_gamma   90.00
#
_symmetry.space_group_name_H-M   'P 1'
#
loop_
_entity.id
_entity.type
_entity.pdbx_description
1 polymer ?
#
loop_
_entity_poly.entity_id
_entity_poly.type
_entity_poly.pdbx_seq_one_letter_code
_entity_poly.pdbx_strand_id
1 'polypeptide(L)'
;EEIQRETAYPDGKVEKVLKNGSHLIFFPNGTWKKVGSDGKTVTITFFNGDVKQVMPDQTVIYYYADAKTTHTTYSDGLEILQFSNGQIEKHYPDGKKEITFPDQTIKNLFTDGQEESIFPDGTIIRTQRDGSKTIEFNNGQRELHTSQFKRREYPDGTVKTVYVNGQQETKYVSGRVRIKDKDGNVIMDTKL
;
A
#
# COMPACT_ATOMS: atom_id res chain seq x y z
N GLU A 1 -31.69 16.06 19.31
CA GLU A 1 -31.54 17.35 18.60
C GLU A 1 -32.94 17.92 18.37
N GLU A 2 -33.17 19.22 18.62
CA GLU A 2 -34.50 19.82 18.56
C GLU A 2 -34.73 20.50 17.19
N ILE A 3 -35.86 20.21 16.55
CA ILE A 3 -36.22 20.73 15.22
C ILE A 3 -36.75 22.16 15.37
N GLN A 4 -36.23 23.08 14.57
CA GLN A 4 -36.70 24.47 14.49
C GLN A 4 -37.73 24.66 13.37
N ARG A 5 -37.50 24.03 12.20
CA ARG A 5 -38.37 24.15 11.03
C ARG A 5 -38.33 22.86 10.21
N GLU A 6 -39.46 22.48 9.62
CA GLU A 6 -39.59 21.38 8.68
C GLU A 6 -40.26 21.87 7.39
N THR A 7 -39.76 21.43 6.23
CA THR A 7 -40.29 21.77 4.90
C THR A 7 -40.35 20.50 4.05
N ALA A 8 -41.54 20.15 3.57
CA ALA A 8 -41.74 19.06 2.61
C ALA A 8 -41.87 19.62 1.20
N TYR A 9 -41.24 18.97 0.23
CA TYR A 9 -41.20 19.39 -1.17
C TYR A 9 -42.06 18.47 -2.05
N PRO A 10 -42.58 18.95 -3.21
CA PRO A 10 -43.43 18.14 -4.10
C PRO A 10 -42.76 16.88 -4.67
N ASP A 11 -41.43 16.85 -4.72
CA ASP A 11 -40.63 15.69 -5.15
C ASP A 11 -40.47 14.62 -4.05
N GLY A 12 -41.07 14.82 -2.87
CA GLY A 12 -40.99 13.92 -1.72
C GLY A 12 -39.76 14.13 -0.83
N LYS A 13 -38.88 15.09 -1.17
CA LYS A 13 -37.78 15.49 -0.28
C LYS A 13 -38.35 16.18 0.97
N VAL A 14 -37.76 15.91 2.13
CA VAL A 14 -38.08 16.59 3.39
C VAL A 14 -36.82 17.23 3.96
N GLU A 15 -36.88 18.51 4.30
CA GLU A 15 -35.78 19.24 4.94
C GLU A 15 -36.17 19.70 6.35
N LYS A 16 -35.33 19.40 7.34
CA LYS A 16 -35.47 19.81 8.73
C LYS A 16 -34.29 20.69 9.13
N VAL A 17 -34.55 21.90 9.59
CA VAL A 17 -33.55 22.80 10.18
C VAL A 17 -33.58 22.61 11.69
N LEU A 18 -32.42 22.32 12.28
CA LEU A 18 -32.25 22.13 13.71
C LEU A 18 -31.96 23.47 14.41
N LYS A 19 -32.29 23.58 15.70
CA LYS A 19 -32.03 24.82 16.47
C LYS A 19 -30.56 25.24 16.52
N ASN A 20 -29.63 24.31 16.34
CA ASN A 20 -28.19 24.59 16.27
C ASN A 20 -27.73 25.11 14.89
N GLY A 21 -28.65 25.30 13.93
CA GLY A 21 -28.36 25.76 12.57
C GLY A 21 -27.97 24.65 11.59
N SER A 22 -27.93 23.38 12.02
CA SER A 22 -27.68 22.25 11.10
C SER A 22 -28.92 21.90 10.29
N HIS A 23 -28.73 21.37 9.08
CA HIS A 23 -29.82 20.93 8.20
C HIS A 23 -29.80 19.41 8.04
N LEU A 24 -30.97 18.78 8.13
CA LEU A 24 -31.19 17.37 7.78
C LEU A 24 -32.09 17.31 6.55
N ILE A 25 -31.67 16.58 5.53
CA ILE A 25 -32.39 16.44 4.26
C ILE A 25 -32.64 14.95 4.03
N PHE A 26 -33.89 14.55 3.88
CA PHE A 26 -34.32 13.17 3.63
C PHE A 26 -34.84 13.06 2.21
N PHE A 27 -34.38 12.06 1.47
CA PHE A 27 -34.80 11.76 0.11
C PHE A 27 -35.75 10.55 0.08
N PRO A 28 -36.68 10.47 -0.90
CA PRO A 28 -37.64 9.37 -0.98
C PRO A 28 -37.02 7.97 -1.09
N ASN A 29 -35.81 7.87 -1.64
CA ASN A 29 -35.09 6.60 -1.79
C ASN A 29 -34.48 6.08 -0.47
N GLY A 30 -34.62 6.81 0.64
CA GLY A 30 -34.06 6.46 1.95
C GLY A 30 -32.68 7.07 2.23
N THR A 31 -32.02 7.67 1.23
CA THR A 31 -30.81 8.46 1.46
C THR A 31 -31.15 9.70 2.30
N TRP A 32 -30.26 10.07 3.21
CA TRP A 32 -30.38 11.34 3.93
C TRP A 32 -29.02 12.03 4.06
N LYS A 33 -29.06 13.35 4.25
CA LYS A 33 -27.91 14.23 4.30
C LYS A 33 -28.00 15.13 5.53
N LYS A 34 -26.94 15.22 6.31
CA LYS A 34 -26.70 16.23 7.34
C LYS A 34 -25.73 17.26 6.82
N VAL A 35 -26.08 18.53 6.97
CA VAL A 35 -25.17 19.67 6.80
C VAL A 35 -24.97 20.28 8.17
N GLY A 36 -23.72 20.35 8.63
CA GLY A 36 -23.36 21.02 9.87
C GLY A 36 -23.73 22.49 9.85
N SER A 37 -23.82 23.11 11.03
CA SER A 37 -24.12 24.54 11.15
C SER A 37 -23.06 25.45 10.53
N ASP A 38 -21.84 24.94 10.34
CA ASP A 38 -20.76 25.60 9.61
C ASP A 38 -20.95 25.60 8.08
N GLY A 39 -21.88 24.79 7.55
CA GLY A 39 -22.08 24.56 6.12
C GLY A 39 -20.93 23.81 5.44
N LYS A 40 -19.87 23.47 6.17
CA LYS A 40 -18.61 22.89 5.66
C LYS A 40 -18.57 21.39 5.87
N THR A 41 -19.09 20.91 7.00
CA THR A 41 -19.18 19.48 7.28
C THR A 41 -20.47 18.93 6.69
N VAL A 42 -20.36 17.96 5.80
CA VAL A 42 -21.52 17.31 5.16
C VAL A 42 -21.41 15.81 5.33
N THR A 43 -22.45 15.16 5.86
CA THR A 43 -22.56 13.71 5.93
C THR A 43 -23.75 13.26 5.10
N ILE A 44 -23.58 12.26 4.25
CA ILE A 44 -24.62 11.64 3.44
C ILE A 44 -24.63 10.16 3.81
N THR A 45 -25.78 9.65 4.23
CA THR A 45 -26.00 8.22 4.46
C THR A 45 -26.92 7.72 3.36
N PHE A 46 -26.41 6.81 2.54
CA PHE A 46 -27.11 6.25 1.40
C PHE A 46 -28.02 5.11 1.82
N PHE A 47 -29.04 4.82 1.00
CA PHE A 47 -30.00 3.74 1.23
C PHE A 47 -29.37 2.34 1.29
N ASN A 48 -28.21 2.15 0.65
CA ASN A 48 -27.46 0.90 0.67
C ASN A 48 -26.57 0.74 1.93
N GLY A 49 -26.61 1.70 2.86
CA GLY A 49 -25.80 1.73 4.08
C GLY A 49 -24.47 2.46 3.94
N ASP A 50 -24.06 2.84 2.72
CA ASP A 50 -22.82 3.60 2.52
C ASP A 50 -22.92 4.98 3.18
N VAL A 51 -21.77 5.52 3.58
CA VAL A 51 -21.70 6.85 4.20
C VAL A 51 -20.62 7.67 3.53
N LYS A 52 -20.95 8.87 3.04
CA LYS A 52 -19.99 9.86 2.55
C LYS A 52 -19.95 11.05 3.49
N GLN A 53 -18.78 11.40 3.97
CA GLN A 53 -18.52 12.60 4.76
C GLN A 53 -17.56 13.52 4.01
N VAL A 54 -17.86 14.81 4.00
CA VAL A 54 -16.99 15.88 3.49
C VAL A 54 -16.65 16.76 4.68
N MET A 55 -15.35 16.94 4.91
CA MET A 55 -14.80 17.69 6.03
C MET A 55 -14.49 19.15 5.62
N PRO A 56 -14.33 20.07 6.58
CA PRO A 56 -14.00 21.47 6.29
C PRO A 56 -12.67 21.69 5.55
N ASP A 57 -11.71 20.77 5.69
CA ASP A 57 -10.41 20.78 5.00
C ASP A 57 -10.47 20.17 3.59
N GLN A 58 -11.68 19.89 3.09
CA GLN A 58 -11.98 19.22 1.82
C GLN A 58 -11.64 17.71 1.79
N THR A 59 -11.26 17.12 2.92
CA THR A 59 -11.11 15.66 3.02
C THR A 59 -12.47 14.99 2.82
N VAL A 60 -12.52 14.01 1.90
CA VAL A 60 -13.71 13.22 1.62
C VAL A 60 -13.50 11.82 2.19
N ILE A 61 -14.39 11.36 3.06
CA ILE A 61 -14.37 10.01 3.65
C ILE A 61 -15.59 9.26 3.14
N TYR A 62 -15.40 8.14 2.47
CA TYR A 62 -16.46 7.28 1.97
C TYR A 62 -16.36 5.89 2.62
N TYR A 63 -17.40 5.47 3.31
CA TYR A 63 -17.52 4.14 3.88
C TYR A 63 -18.44 3.29 3.01
N TYR A 64 -17.91 2.19 2.49
CA TYR A 64 -18.65 1.16 1.76
C TYR A 64 -19.13 0.09 2.74
N ALA A 65 -20.44 0.00 2.94
CA ALA A 65 -21.02 -0.85 3.98
C ALA A 65 -20.88 -2.34 3.69
N ASP A 66 -21.13 -2.75 2.44
CA ASP A 66 -21.06 -4.16 2.03
C ASP A 66 -19.64 -4.74 2.15
N ALA A 67 -18.65 -4.01 1.61
CA ALA A 67 -17.24 -4.39 1.68
C ALA A 67 -16.59 -4.12 3.04
N LYS A 68 -17.22 -3.31 3.90
CA LYS A 68 -16.67 -2.78 5.15
C LYS A 68 -15.32 -2.09 4.92
N THR A 69 -15.27 -1.21 3.93
CA THR A 69 -14.07 -0.50 3.51
C THR A 69 -14.25 1.00 3.67
N THR A 70 -13.28 1.68 4.26
CA THR A 70 -13.24 3.15 4.30
C THR A 70 -12.26 3.66 3.26
N HIS A 71 -12.69 4.60 2.43
CA HIS A 71 -11.88 5.27 1.44
C HIS A 71 -11.84 6.77 1.75
N THR A 72 -10.66 7.28 2.08
CA THR A 72 -10.41 8.71 2.33
C THR A 72 -9.64 9.32 1.18
N THR A 73 -10.16 10.41 0.61
CA THR A 73 -9.48 11.22 -0.41
C THR A 73 -9.11 12.57 0.19
N TYR A 74 -7.83 12.92 0.15
CA TYR A 74 -7.31 14.20 0.61
C TYR A 74 -7.25 15.23 -0.53
N SER A 75 -7.14 16.51 -0.16
CA SER A 75 -7.12 17.62 -1.11
C SER A 75 -5.86 17.69 -1.99
N ASP A 76 -4.77 17.05 -1.57
CA ASP A 76 -3.54 16.87 -2.34
C ASP A 76 -3.63 15.71 -3.36
N GLY A 77 -4.74 14.96 -3.36
CA GLY A 77 -4.97 13.81 -4.23
C GLY A 77 -4.52 12.47 -3.64
N LEU A 78 -3.99 12.43 -2.41
CA LEU A 78 -3.72 11.16 -1.74
C LEU A 78 -5.04 10.44 -1.44
N GLU A 79 -5.12 9.17 -1.82
CA GLU A 79 -6.23 8.28 -1.49
C GLU A 79 -5.75 7.21 -0.49
N ILE A 80 -6.53 6.98 0.58
CA ILE A 80 -6.27 5.93 1.58
C ILE A 80 -7.47 5.00 1.64
N LEU A 81 -7.26 3.71 1.36
CA LEU A 81 -8.25 2.66 1.54
C LEU A 81 -7.90 1.82 2.76
N GLN A 82 -8.88 1.61 3.64
CA GLN A 82 -8.77 0.78 4.85
C GLN A 82 -9.77 -0.36 4.74
N PHE A 83 -9.25 -1.58 4.65
CA PHE A 83 -10.04 -2.79 4.45
C PHE A 83 -10.33 -3.48 5.79
N SER A 84 -11.43 -4.25 5.82
CA SER A 84 -11.87 -4.97 7.02
C SER A 84 -10.91 -6.06 7.51
N ASN A 85 -10.01 -6.56 6.65
CA ASN A 85 -8.97 -7.51 7.01
C ASN A 85 -7.74 -6.86 7.68
N GLY A 86 -7.74 -5.53 7.86
CA GLY A 86 -6.61 -4.78 8.41
C GLY A 86 -5.60 -4.28 7.37
N GLN A 87 -5.78 -4.62 6.08
CA GLN A 87 -4.97 -4.06 5.00
C GLN A 87 -5.26 -2.57 4.83
N ILE A 88 -4.22 -1.79 4.59
CA ILE A 88 -4.31 -0.37 4.27
C ILE A 88 -3.58 -0.12 2.96
N GLU A 89 -4.21 0.58 2.03
CA GLU A 89 -3.57 1.03 0.79
C GLU A 89 -3.52 2.55 0.73
N LYS A 90 -2.39 3.09 0.32
CA LYS A 90 -2.23 4.50 -0.04
C LYS A 90 -1.96 4.60 -1.53
N HIS A 91 -2.77 5.35 -2.25
CA HIS A 91 -2.56 5.62 -3.68
C HIS A 91 -2.16 7.10 -3.80
N TYR A 92 -0.95 7.33 -4.29
CA TYR A 92 -0.37 8.65 -4.38
C TYR A 92 -0.70 9.31 -5.73
N PRO A 93 -0.74 10.66 -5.80
CA PRO A 93 -1.04 11.40 -7.04
C PRO A 93 -0.06 11.12 -8.19
N ASP A 94 1.18 10.74 -7.87
CA ASP A 94 2.22 10.39 -8.84
C ASP A 94 2.04 8.97 -9.42
N GLY A 95 1.02 8.23 -8.98
CA GLY A 95 0.71 6.86 -9.38
C GLY A 95 1.39 5.78 -8.55
N LYS A 96 2.27 6.13 -7.61
CA LYS A 96 2.83 5.17 -6.64
C LYS A 96 1.70 4.60 -5.77
N LYS A 97 1.81 3.33 -5.40
CA LYS A 97 0.94 2.72 -4.38
C LYS A 97 1.77 2.13 -3.26
N GLU A 98 1.31 2.27 -2.03
CA GLU A 98 1.86 1.62 -0.84
C GLU A 98 0.77 0.76 -0.21
N ILE A 99 1.04 -0.52 -0.01
CA ILE A 99 0.12 -1.49 0.56
C ILE A 99 0.73 -1.98 1.88
N THR A 100 0.05 -1.74 2.99
CA THR A 100 0.37 -2.33 4.29
C THR A 100 -0.53 -3.53 4.50
N PHE A 101 0.06 -4.72 4.53
CA PHE A 101 -0.66 -5.98 4.77
C PHE A 101 -0.93 -6.19 6.27
N PRO A 102 -1.86 -7.10 6.63
CA PRO A 102 -2.18 -7.39 8.04
C PRO A 102 -1.01 -7.95 8.86
N ASP A 103 -0.02 -8.55 8.22
CA ASP A 103 1.23 -9.02 8.84
C ASP A 103 2.27 -7.91 9.02
N GLN A 104 1.91 -6.66 8.73
CA GLN A 104 2.76 -5.47 8.73
C GLN A 104 3.83 -5.43 7.62
N THR A 105 3.78 -6.34 6.65
CA THR A 105 4.58 -6.21 5.42
C THR A 105 4.11 -4.99 4.64
N ILE A 106 5.05 -4.15 4.19
CA ILE A 106 4.77 -2.99 3.35
C ILE A 106 5.22 -3.30 1.93
N LYS A 107 4.32 -3.18 0.94
CA LYS A 107 4.64 -3.30 -0.49
C LYS A 107 4.44 -1.97 -1.21
N ASN A 108 5.51 -1.42 -1.74
CA ASN A 108 5.51 -0.29 -2.65
C ASN A 108 5.42 -0.78 -4.11
N LEU A 109 4.51 -0.21 -4.88
CA LEU A 109 4.37 -0.39 -6.32
C LEU A 109 4.69 0.94 -7.00
N PHE A 110 5.70 0.96 -7.85
CA PHE A 110 6.16 2.15 -8.56
C PHE A 110 5.63 2.17 -10.00
N THR A 111 5.50 3.37 -10.58
CA THR A 111 4.93 3.56 -11.93
C THR A 111 5.80 3.04 -13.05
N ASP A 112 7.10 2.83 -12.80
CA ASP A 112 8.04 2.22 -13.75
C ASP A 112 7.96 0.68 -13.78
N GLY A 113 7.12 0.09 -12.92
CA GLY A 113 6.93 -1.34 -12.76
C GLY A 113 7.87 -2.00 -11.74
N GLN A 114 8.69 -1.21 -11.04
CA GLN A 114 9.44 -1.73 -9.89
C GLN A 114 8.50 -1.98 -8.71
N GLU A 115 8.86 -2.97 -7.89
CA GLU A 115 8.18 -3.26 -6.63
C GLU A 115 9.19 -3.36 -5.49
N GLU A 116 8.84 -2.88 -4.31
CA GLU A 116 9.63 -3.06 -3.09
C GLU A 116 8.75 -3.65 -1.99
N SER A 117 9.23 -4.66 -1.28
CA SER A 117 8.55 -5.25 -0.13
C SER A 117 9.46 -5.16 1.10
N ILE A 118 8.96 -4.58 2.18
CA ILE A 118 9.65 -4.39 3.45
C ILE A 118 8.94 -5.26 4.48
N PHE A 119 9.67 -6.25 4.99
CA PHE A 119 9.15 -7.21 5.96
C PHE A 119 9.41 -6.74 7.40
N PRO A 120 8.58 -7.18 8.38
CA PRO A 120 8.75 -6.80 9.79
C PRO A 120 10.11 -7.17 10.41
N ASP A 121 10.79 -8.18 9.87
CA ASP A 121 12.12 -8.61 10.31
C ASP A 121 13.26 -7.70 9.79
N GLY A 122 12.92 -6.69 8.99
CA GLY A 122 13.85 -5.77 8.34
C GLY A 122 14.36 -6.23 6.98
N THR A 123 13.91 -7.39 6.48
CA THR A 123 14.24 -7.85 5.12
C THR A 123 13.59 -6.94 4.09
N ILE A 124 14.33 -6.52 3.08
CA ILE A 124 13.82 -5.70 1.97
C ILE A 124 14.02 -6.46 0.66
N ILE A 125 12.96 -6.64 -0.12
CA ILE A 125 13.01 -7.24 -1.45
C ILE A 125 12.62 -6.19 -2.48
N ARG A 126 13.52 -5.91 -3.42
CA ARG A 126 13.27 -5.03 -4.58
C ARG A 126 13.19 -5.88 -5.83
N THR A 127 12.07 -5.85 -6.52
CA THR A 127 11.86 -6.53 -7.81
C THR A 127 11.87 -5.50 -8.92
N GLN A 128 12.76 -5.70 -9.88
CA GLN A 128 12.88 -4.88 -11.08
C GLN A 128 11.90 -5.33 -12.15
N ARG A 129 11.65 -4.47 -13.14
CA ARG A 129 10.74 -4.76 -14.26
C ARG A 129 11.16 -5.97 -15.10
N ASP A 130 12.45 -6.26 -15.17
CA ASP A 130 13.01 -7.43 -15.87
C ASP A 130 12.87 -8.74 -15.07
N GLY A 131 12.28 -8.68 -13.87
CA GLY A 131 12.11 -9.80 -12.96
C GLY A 131 13.31 -10.09 -12.06
N SER A 132 14.42 -9.35 -12.20
CA SER A 132 15.55 -9.46 -11.27
C SER A 132 15.16 -8.97 -9.88
N LYS A 133 15.74 -9.56 -8.85
CA LYS A 133 15.42 -9.25 -7.45
C LYS A 133 16.69 -8.96 -6.66
N THR A 134 16.66 -7.88 -5.90
CA THR A 134 17.66 -7.60 -4.86
C THR A 134 17.01 -7.84 -3.50
N ILE A 135 17.64 -8.64 -2.66
CA ILE A 135 17.19 -8.93 -1.29
C ILE A 135 18.25 -8.37 -0.34
N GLU A 136 17.84 -7.58 0.64
CA GLU A 136 18.69 -7.04 1.68
C GLU A 136 18.20 -7.59 3.01
N PHE A 137 19.08 -8.30 3.72
CA PHE A 137 18.76 -8.91 5.00
C PHE A 137 19.22 -7.99 6.14
N ASN A 138 18.55 -8.11 7.29
CA ASN A 138 18.87 -7.33 8.50
C ASN A 138 20.31 -7.54 9.03
N ASN A 139 20.94 -8.66 8.68
CA ASN A 139 22.31 -9.00 9.07
C ASN A 139 23.38 -8.41 8.12
N GLY A 140 22.99 -7.55 7.17
CA GLY A 140 23.87 -6.93 6.19
C GLY A 140 24.20 -7.80 4.98
N GLN A 141 23.73 -9.05 4.91
CA GLN A 141 23.83 -9.85 3.69
C GLN A 141 22.92 -9.28 2.61
N ARG A 142 23.34 -9.44 1.35
CA ARG A 142 22.55 -9.05 0.19
C ARG A 142 22.50 -10.20 -0.81
N GLU A 143 21.39 -10.35 -1.51
CA GLU A 143 21.29 -11.25 -2.65
C GLU A 143 20.81 -10.54 -3.90
N LEU A 144 21.34 -10.97 -5.04
CA LEU A 144 20.88 -10.60 -6.36
C LEU A 144 20.44 -11.87 -7.10
N HIS A 145 19.17 -11.94 -7.44
CA HIS A 145 18.58 -13.03 -8.24
C HIS A 145 18.31 -12.50 -9.64
N THR A 146 18.86 -13.15 -10.64
CA THR A 146 18.64 -12.87 -12.06
C THR A 146 18.17 -14.15 -12.76
N SER A 147 17.82 -14.05 -14.04
CA SER A 147 17.55 -15.24 -14.86
C SER A 147 18.78 -16.14 -15.06
N GLN A 148 19.99 -15.61 -14.86
CA GLN A 148 21.25 -16.30 -15.15
C GLN A 148 21.94 -16.86 -13.90
N PHE A 149 21.77 -16.21 -12.75
CA PHE A 149 22.45 -16.58 -11.52
C PHE A 149 21.73 -16.05 -10.27
N LYS A 150 22.08 -16.64 -9.13
CA LYS A 150 21.84 -16.09 -7.80
C LYS A 150 23.17 -15.76 -7.14
N ARG A 151 23.35 -14.52 -6.70
CA ARG A 151 24.55 -14.04 -6.04
C ARG A 151 24.21 -13.65 -4.61
N ARG A 152 25.04 -14.06 -3.66
CA ARG A 152 25.00 -13.61 -2.27
C ARG A 152 26.28 -12.86 -1.92
N GLU A 153 26.12 -11.66 -1.38
CA GLU A 153 27.17 -10.78 -0.88
C GLU A 153 27.11 -10.84 0.65
N TYR A 154 28.25 -11.12 1.27
CA TYR A 154 28.39 -11.23 2.71
C TYR A 154 29.06 -9.97 3.27
N PRO A 155 28.79 -9.59 4.54
CA PRO A 155 29.40 -8.41 5.16
C PRO A 155 30.94 -8.42 5.22
N ASP A 156 31.56 -9.60 5.17
CA ASP A 156 33.02 -9.78 5.12
C ASP A 156 33.62 -9.47 3.73
N GLY A 157 32.79 -9.08 2.76
CA GLY A 157 33.19 -8.85 1.37
C GLY A 157 33.25 -10.12 0.50
N THR A 158 32.98 -11.29 1.07
CA THR A 158 32.87 -12.53 0.29
C THR A 158 31.64 -12.47 -0.61
N VAL A 159 31.79 -12.92 -1.86
CA VAL A 159 30.70 -13.00 -2.83
C VAL A 159 30.60 -14.44 -3.34
N LYS A 160 29.40 -15.02 -3.26
CA LYS A 160 29.10 -16.36 -3.81
C LYS A 160 28.08 -16.23 -4.93
N THR A 161 28.39 -16.73 -6.11
CA THR A 161 27.47 -16.75 -7.26
C THR A 161 27.19 -18.19 -7.65
N VAL A 162 25.91 -18.56 -7.76
CA VAL A 162 25.43 -19.84 -8.29
C VAL A 162 24.76 -19.57 -9.62
N TYR A 163 25.32 -20.10 -10.70
CA TYR A 163 24.82 -19.93 -12.06
C TYR A 163 23.73 -20.96 -12.38
N VAL A 164 22.91 -20.67 -13.38
CA VAL A 164 21.82 -21.56 -13.83
C VAL A 164 22.31 -22.94 -14.29
N ASN A 165 23.56 -23.03 -14.77
CA ASN A 165 24.20 -24.30 -15.14
C ASN A 165 24.69 -25.13 -13.93
N GLY A 166 24.46 -24.66 -12.70
CA GLY A 166 24.88 -25.30 -11.45
C GLY A 166 26.30 -24.95 -10.99
N GLN A 167 27.09 -24.27 -11.83
CA GLN A 167 28.43 -23.81 -11.46
C GLN A 167 28.36 -22.82 -10.30
N GLN A 168 29.33 -22.91 -9.39
CA GLN A 168 29.41 -22.04 -8.21
C GLN A 168 30.76 -21.32 -8.19
N GLU A 169 30.74 -20.00 -8.07
CA GLU A 169 31.92 -19.16 -7.90
C GLU A 169 31.91 -18.53 -6.51
N THR A 170 33.02 -18.60 -5.80
CA THR A 170 33.25 -17.84 -4.55
C THR A 170 34.44 -16.91 -4.76
N LYS A 171 34.20 -15.61 -4.65
CA LYS A 171 35.23 -14.55 -4.63
C LYS A 171 35.42 -14.11 -3.19
N TYR A 172 36.63 -14.24 -2.69
CA TYR A 172 37.00 -13.80 -1.35
C TYR A 172 37.55 -12.38 -1.39
N VAL A 173 37.45 -11.64 -0.29
CA VAL A 173 38.01 -10.27 -0.15
C VAL A 173 39.51 -10.20 -0.48
N SER A 174 40.24 -11.29 -0.23
CA SER A 174 41.67 -11.44 -0.58
C SER A 174 41.98 -11.41 -2.09
N GLY A 175 40.98 -11.48 -2.97
CA GLY A 175 41.15 -11.66 -4.41
C GLY A 175 41.18 -13.12 -4.87
N ARG A 176 41.29 -14.09 -3.95
CA ARG A 176 41.14 -15.51 -4.25
C ARG A 176 39.76 -15.81 -4.86
N VAL A 177 39.75 -16.61 -5.92
CA VAL A 177 38.56 -17.06 -6.64
C VAL A 177 38.55 -18.57 -6.69
N ARG A 178 37.48 -19.18 -6.18
CA ARG A 178 37.28 -20.62 -6.21
C ARG A 178 36.01 -20.95 -7.00
N ILE A 179 36.13 -21.82 -7.99
CA ILE A 179 35.03 -22.25 -8.85
C ILE A 179 34.81 -23.75 -8.69
N LYS A 180 33.55 -24.13 -8.53
CA LYS A 180 33.09 -25.51 -8.50
C LYS A 180 32.12 -25.78 -9.63
N ASP A 181 32.14 -27.01 -10.15
CA ASP A 181 31.09 -27.49 -11.06
C ASP A 181 29.76 -27.76 -10.32
N LYS A 182 28.75 -28.23 -11.05
CA LYS A 182 27.43 -28.56 -10.52
C LYS A 182 27.44 -29.69 -9.48
N ASP A 183 28.45 -30.54 -9.50
CA ASP A 183 28.60 -31.70 -8.61
C ASP A 183 29.42 -31.33 -7.35
N GLY A 184 29.95 -30.10 -7.30
CA GLY A 184 30.71 -29.55 -6.18
C GLY A 184 32.22 -29.77 -6.28
N ASN A 185 32.71 -30.33 -7.38
CA ASN A 185 34.15 -30.53 -7.60
C ASN A 185 34.82 -29.19 -7.92
N VAL A 186 36.00 -28.95 -7.33
CA VAL A 186 36.77 -27.73 -7.61
C VAL A 186 37.40 -27.84 -8.99
N ILE A 187 37.05 -26.93 -9.88
CA ILE A 187 37.60 -26.85 -11.25
C ILE A 187 38.60 -25.70 -11.41
N MET A 188 38.56 -24.70 -10.52
CA MET A 188 39.55 -23.62 -10.45
C MET A 188 39.68 -23.11 -9.02
N ASP A 189 40.91 -22.79 -8.62
CA ASP A 189 41.21 -22.15 -7.33
C ASP A 189 42.44 -21.27 -7.52
N THR A 190 42.26 -19.95 -7.58
CA THR A 190 43.40 -19.03 -7.66
C THR A 190 44.08 -18.99 -6.30
N LYS A 191 45.36 -19.34 -6.27
CA LYS A 191 46.16 -19.14 -5.06
C LYS A 191 46.52 -17.65 -4.96
N LEU A 192 46.66 -17.18 -3.71
CA LEU A 192 47.23 -15.86 -3.41
C LEU A 192 48.59 -15.69 -4.07
#